data_AF-A0A7J2ZGX6-F1
#
_entry.id   AF-A0A7J2ZGX6-F1
#
_cell.length_a   1.000
_cell.length_b   1.000
_cell.length_c   1.000
_cell.angle_alpha   90.00
_cell.angle_beta   90.00
_cell.angle_gamma   90.00
#
_symmetry.space_group_name_H-M   'P 1'
#
loop_
_entity.id
_entity.type
_entity.pdbx_description
1 polymer ?
#
loop_
_entity_poly.entity_id
_entity_poly.type
_entity_poly.pdbx_seq_one_letter_code
_entity_poly.pdbx_strand_id
1 'polypeptide(L)'
;MDLKKTIRSAAVLLALVSLAHAAKYTTTLTYFNIASVEAFTVTLPGQTAVEATTGGAATANIEFNSTTGTDTCVDPCIAASTTCQSAGTPIFLIENTGTVNLHITVNFTASPPSCIKVAGSSASRAAACTGTIIDTSAVTVSASLQPSQQVSWWEAANFTSCVSSDTTTRTQWVYGVQT
;
A
#
# COMPACT_ATOMS: atom_id res chain seq x y z
N MET A 1 -16.01 32.79 -47.55
CA MET A 1 -15.65 32.21 -46.23
C MET A 1 -14.19 31.79 -46.33
N ASP A 2 -13.33 32.45 -45.57
CA ASP A 2 -11.89 32.48 -45.81
C ASP A 2 -11.24 31.18 -45.30
N LEU A 3 -11.07 30.20 -46.19
CA LEU A 3 -10.63 28.83 -45.88
C LEU A 3 -9.28 28.80 -45.12
N LYS A 4 -8.44 29.83 -45.29
CA LYS A 4 -7.16 29.99 -44.59
C LYS A 4 -7.33 30.33 -43.10
N LYS A 5 -8.45 30.94 -42.68
CA LYS A 5 -8.74 31.25 -41.27
C LYS A 5 -9.19 30.01 -40.50
N THR A 6 -9.99 29.14 -41.12
CA THR A 6 -10.50 27.91 -40.49
C THR A 6 -9.39 26.87 -40.24
N ILE A 7 -8.41 26.77 -41.16
CA ILE A 7 -7.29 25.83 -41.03
C ILE A 7 -6.32 26.23 -39.91
N ARG A 8 -6.11 27.54 -39.68
CA ARG A 8 -5.24 28.04 -38.60
C ARG A 8 -5.83 27.77 -37.22
N SER A 9 -7.15 27.88 -37.06
CA SER A 9 -7.81 27.57 -35.78
C SER A 9 -7.81 26.07 -35.45
N ALA A 10 -7.91 25.19 -36.46
CA ALA A 10 -7.85 23.75 -36.25
C ALA A 10 -6.44 23.25 -35.85
N ALA A 11 -5.38 23.85 -36.41
CA ALA A 11 -4.00 23.50 -36.08
C ALA A 11 -3.60 23.93 -34.65
N VAL A 12 -4.10 25.08 -34.17
CA VAL A 12 -3.89 25.53 -32.78
C VAL A 12 -4.66 24.64 -31.80
N LEU A 13 -5.88 24.23 -32.14
CA LEU A 13 -6.66 23.32 -31.31
C LEU A 13 -6.02 21.91 -31.24
N LEU A 14 -5.43 21.42 -32.34
CA LEU A 14 -4.76 20.12 -32.37
C LEU A 14 -3.40 20.13 -31.64
N ALA A 15 -2.70 21.27 -31.62
CA ALA A 15 -1.45 21.45 -30.87
C ALA A 15 -1.67 21.63 -29.35
N LEU A 16 -2.88 22.02 -28.91
CA LEU A 16 -3.22 22.13 -27.49
C LEU A 16 -3.65 20.79 -26.87
N VAL A 17 -4.06 19.81 -27.67
CA VAL A 17 -4.48 18.47 -27.19
C VAL A 17 -3.28 17.59 -26.82
N SER A 18 -2.08 17.87 -27.33
CA SER A 18 -0.88 17.09 -27.06
C SER A 18 -0.10 17.51 -25.79
N LEU A 19 -0.55 18.55 -25.07
CA LEU A 19 -0.15 18.77 -23.68
C LEU A 19 -1.11 18.08 -22.69
N ALA A 20 -1.55 16.87 -23.04
CA ALA A 20 -1.82 15.88 -22.02
C ALA A 20 -0.48 15.64 -21.30
N HIS A 21 -0.22 16.43 -20.25
CA HIS A 21 0.81 16.10 -19.28
C HIS A 21 0.53 14.66 -18.90
N ALA A 22 1.44 13.75 -19.26
CA ALA A 22 1.52 12.47 -18.59
C ALA A 22 1.83 12.84 -17.14
N ALA A 23 0.78 13.03 -16.34
CA ALA A 23 0.90 13.25 -14.92
C ALA A 23 1.64 12.02 -14.42
N LYS A 24 2.93 12.18 -14.12
CA LYS A 24 3.67 11.10 -13.49
C LYS A 24 3.14 11.04 -12.05
N TYR A 25 2.51 9.94 -11.73
CA TYR A 25 1.89 9.69 -10.45
C TYR A 25 2.98 9.16 -9.52
N THR A 26 3.13 9.74 -8.33
CA THR A 26 4.10 9.25 -7.35
C THR A 26 3.64 7.86 -6.91
N THR A 27 4.47 6.85 -7.17
CA THR A 27 4.20 5.45 -6.81
C THR A 27 5.16 5.00 -5.73
N THR A 28 4.63 4.48 -4.63
CA THR A 28 5.44 3.72 -3.66
C THR A 28 5.25 2.25 -3.89
N LEU A 29 6.32 1.52 -4.21
CA LEU A 29 6.32 0.07 -4.31
C LEU A 29 6.81 -0.54 -3.00
N THR A 30 6.09 -1.51 -2.47
CA THR A 30 6.41 -2.21 -1.23
C THR A 30 6.50 -3.71 -1.50
N TYR A 31 7.68 -4.30 -1.31
CA TYR A 31 7.87 -5.74 -1.29
C TYR A 31 7.32 -6.30 0.01
N PHE A 32 6.31 -7.15 -0.08
CA PHE A 32 5.68 -7.75 1.09
C PHE A 32 6.32 -9.11 1.41
N ASN A 33 6.85 -9.22 2.63
CA ASN A 33 7.47 -10.44 3.15
C ASN A 33 6.77 -10.88 4.43
N ILE A 34 6.59 -12.20 4.60
CA ILE A 34 5.97 -12.79 5.80
C ILE A 34 7.04 -13.56 6.55
N ALA A 35 7.39 -13.14 7.76
CA ALA A 35 8.46 -13.72 8.56
C ALA A 35 8.04 -14.14 9.97
N SER A 36 8.93 -14.94 10.57
CA SER A 36 9.01 -15.39 11.97
C SER A 36 7.73 -15.96 12.59
N VAL A 37 7.80 -17.26 12.86
CA VAL A 37 6.82 -18.15 13.51
C VAL A 37 5.89 -18.84 12.51
N GLU A 38 6.15 -20.14 12.29
CA GLU A 38 5.23 -21.07 11.65
C GLU A 38 3.88 -21.02 12.38
N ALA A 39 2.79 -21.17 11.62
CA ALA A 39 1.40 -21.18 12.08
C ALA A 39 0.67 -19.83 12.16
N PHE A 40 0.98 -18.92 11.23
CA PHE A 40 -0.02 -17.95 10.75
C PHE A 40 0.00 -17.85 9.23
N THR A 41 -1.12 -17.43 8.67
CA THR A 41 -1.26 -17.12 7.25
C THR A 41 -1.57 -15.65 7.06
N VAL A 42 -1.18 -15.11 5.91
CA VAL A 42 -1.59 -13.77 5.46
C VAL A 42 -2.25 -13.88 4.09
N THR A 43 -3.42 -13.28 3.96
CA THR A 43 -4.15 -13.19 2.70
C THR A 43 -4.20 -11.74 2.24
N LEU A 44 -3.74 -11.50 1.01
CA LEU A 44 -3.88 -10.23 0.29
C LEU A 44 -5.19 -10.21 -0.52
N PRO A 45 -5.75 -9.02 -0.83
CA PRO A 45 -6.96 -8.88 -1.64
C PRO A 45 -6.90 -9.68 -2.95
N GLY A 46 -7.79 -10.66 -3.11
CA GLY A 46 -7.88 -11.45 -4.34
C GLY A 46 -6.70 -12.40 -4.59
N GLN A 47 -5.84 -12.63 -3.60
CA GLN A 47 -4.82 -13.68 -3.65
C GLN A 47 -5.16 -14.83 -2.70
N THR A 48 -4.50 -15.96 -2.91
CA THR A 48 -4.51 -17.08 -1.97
C THR A 48 -3.72 -16.74 -0.72
N ALA A 49 -4.12 -17.31 0.42
CA ALA A 49 -3.38 -17.19 1.67
C ALA A 49 -1.95 -17.74 1.52
N VAL A 50 -0.98 -17.06 2.13
CA VAL A 50 0.42 -17.49 2.16
C VAL A 50 0.85 -17.72 3.60
N GLU A 51 1.58 -18.82 3.82
CA GLU A 51 2.10 -19.20 5.13
C GLU A 51 3.37 -18.43 5.50
N ALA A 52 3.55 -18.20 6.79
CA ALA A 52 4.79 -17.64 7.32
C ALA A 52 5.98 -18.57 7.11
N THR A 53 7.11 -18.01 6.69
CA THR A 53 8.35 -18.76 6.44
C THR A 53 9.54 -18.16 7.18
N THR A 54 10.51 -19.00 7.54
CA THR A 54 11.74 -18.54 8.21
C THR A 54 12.55 -17.66 7.27
N GLY A 55 12.95 -16.46 7.74
CA GLY A 55 13.65 -15.46 6.93
C GLY A 55 12.75 -14.68 5.97
N GLY A 56 11.47 -15.07 5.87
CA GLY A 56 10.43 -14.59 4.97
C GLY A 56 10.75 -14.63 3.48
N ALA A 57 9.69 -14.65 2.69
CA ALA A 57 9.76 -14.63 1.24
C ALA A 57 8.83 -13.55 0.70
N ALA A 58 9.24 -12.92 -0.41
CA ALA A 58 8.40 -11.95 -1.09
C ALA A 58 7.20 -12.67 -1.72
N THR A 59 5.99 -12.27 -1.35
CA THR A 59 4.76 -12.94 -1.81
C THR A 59 4.01 -12.07 -2.83
N ALA A 60 4.08 -10.75 -2.69
CA ALA A 60 3.57 -9.81 -3.67
C ALA A 60 4.24 -8.43 -3.52
N ASN A 61 4.01 -7.60 -4.53
CA ASN A 61 4.28 -6.18 -4.46
C ASN A 61 2.97 -5.45 -4.12
N ILE A 62 3.03 -4.48 -3.22
CA ILE A 62 1.92 -3.58 -2.89
C ILE A 62 2.32 -2.19 -3.35
N GLU A 63 1.40 -1.45 -3.95
CA GLU A 63 1.62 -0.10 -4.42
C GLU A 63 0.62 0.91 -3.88
N PHE A 64 1.13 2.11 -3.59
CA PHE A 64 0.31 3.29 -3.31
C PHE A 64 0.48 4.27 -4.47
N ASN A 65 -0.60 4.51 -5.21
CA ASN A 65 -0.60 5.38 -6.39
C ASN A 65 -1.28 6.70 -6.07
N SER A 66 -0.50 7.77 -5.91
CA SER A 66 -1.05 9.11 -5.76
C SER A 66 -1.32 9.75 -7.12
N THR A 67 -2.56 10.20 -7.32
CA THR A 67 -2.99 10.93 -8.52
C THR A 67 -2.55 12.38 -8.53
N THR A 68 -2.34 13.00 -7.35
CA THR A 68 -2.03 14.43 -7.23
C THR A 68 -0.65 14.74 -6.65
N GLY A 69 0.03 13.76 -6.05
CA GLY A 69 1.22 13.99 -5.20
C GLY A 69 0.89 14.64 -3.85
N THR A 70 -0.39 14.86 -3.56
CA THR A 70 -0.90 15.50 -2.33
C THR A 70 -2.06 14.73 -1.69
N ASP A 71 -2.32 13.51 -2.16
CA ASP A 71 -3.48 12.73 -1.72
C ASP A 71 -3.35 12.34 -0.25
N THR A 72 -4.38 12.62 0.54
CA THR A 72 -4.32 12.47 2.00
C THR A 72 -4.69 11.09 2.51
N CYS A 73 -5.32 10.27 1.67
CA CYS A 73 -5.55 8.86 1.92
C CYS A 73 -5.60 8.08 0.60
N VAL A 74 -4.51 7.38 0.31
CA VAL A 74 -4.36 6.49 -0.84
C VAL A 74 -4.40 5.06 -0.35
N ASP A 75 -5.38 4.29 -0.86
CA ASP A 75 -5.46 2.87 -0.57
C ASP A 75 -4.36 2.09 -1.31
N PRO A 76 -3.77 1.07 -0.67
CA PRO A 76 -2.83 0.18 -1.34
C PRO A 76 -3.55 -0.74 -2.33
N CYS A 77 -2.85 -1.09 -3.40
CA CYS A 77 -3.23 -2.12 -4.36
C CYS A 77 -2.12 -3.14 -4.53
N ILE A 78 -2.47 -4.35 -4.95
CA ILE A 78 -1.45 -5.31 -5.37
C ILE A 78 -0.87 -4.84 -6.69
N ALA A 79 0.45 -4.61 -6.76
CA ALA A 79 1.09 -4.11 -7.96
C ALA A 79 0.91 -5.11 -9.12
N ALA A 80 0.61 -4.58 -10.31
CA ALA A 80 0.18 -5.33 -11.50
C ALA A 80 -1.21 -6.00 -11.43
N SER A 81 -2.01 -5.68 -10.41
CA SER A 81 -3.41 -6.06 -10.28
C SER A 81 -4.28 -4.81 -10.11
N THR A 82 -5.59 -4.91 -10.41
CA THR A 82 -6.58 -3.88 -10.06
C THR A 82 -7.20 -4.12 -8.70
N THR A 83 -6.77 -5.15 -7.97
CA THR A 83 -7.32 -5.49 -6.65
C THR A 83 -6.67 -4.62 -5.60
N CYS A 84 -7.46 -3.67 -5.11
CA CYS A 84 -7.09 -2.75 -4.05
C CYS A 84 -7.82 -3.08 -2.76
N GLN A 85 -7.27 -2.57 -1.66
CA GLN A 85 -8.02 -2.43 -0.42
C GLN A 85 -9.32 -1.62 -0.67
N SER A 86 -10.40 -1.98 0.01
CA SER A 86 -11.68 -1.25 -0.04
C SER A 86 -12.40 -1.32 1.30
N ALA A 87 -13.44 -0.53 1.57
CA ALA A 87 -14.07 -0.48 2.91
C ALA A 87 -14.53 -1.84 3.51
N GLY A 88 -14.71 -2.90 2.70
CA GLY A 88 -14.99 -4.26 3.16
C GLY A 88 -13.87 -5.28 2.93
N THR A 89 -12.74 -4.87 2.36
CA THR A 89 -11.61 -5.73 2.01
C THR A 89 -10.32 -5.13 2.55
N PRO A 90 -9.77 -5.63 3.68
CA PRO A 90 -8.51 -5.18 4.24
C PRO A 90 -7.34 -5.50 3.30
N ILE A 91 -6.21 -4.79 3.43
CA ILE A 91 -5.00 -5.13 2.66
C ILE A 91 -4.36 -6.43 3.17
N PHE A 92 -4.50 -6.76 4.45
CA PHE A 92 -4.17 -8.10 4.95
C PHE A 92 -5.29 -8.68 5.79
N LEU A 93 -5.56 -9.97 5.60
CA LEU A 93 -6.22 -10.80 6.61
C LEU A 93 -5.16 -11.72 7.20
N ILE A 94 -4.91 -11.58 8.49
CA ILE A 94 -3.88 -12.34 9.21
C ILE A 94 -4.58 -13.31 10.15
N GLU A 95 -4.32 -14.60 10.01
CA GLU A 95 -4.95 -15.66 10.80
C GLU A 95 -3.91 -16.46 11.57
N ASN A 96 -4.14 -16.67 12.86
CA ASN A 96 -3.37 -17.60 13.67
C ASN A 96 -3.88 -19.03 13.45
N THR A 97 -3.15 -19.80 12.65
CA THR A 97 -3.46 -21.19 12.34
C THR A 97 -2.81 -22.18 13.31
N GLY A 98 -2.08 -21.67 14.31
CA GLY A 98 -1.39 -22.45 15.32
C GLY A 98 -2.23 -22.77 16.56
N THR A 99 -1.54 -23.25 17.59
CA THR A 99 -2.13 -23.65 18.89
C THR A 99 -1.71 -22.76 20.05
N VAL A 100 -0.86 -21.76 19.79
CA VAL A 100 -0.38 -20.79 20.78
C VAL A 100 -0.80 -19.39 20.40
N ASN A 101 -0.83 -18.48 21.38
CA ASN A 101 -1.12 -17.07 21.09
C ASN A 101 0.04 -16.46 20.29
N LEU A 102 -0.31 -15.59 19.34
CA LEU A 102 0.65 -14.86 18.52
C LEU A 102 0.53 -13.37 18.75
N HIS A 103 1.67 -12.70 18.77
CA HIS A 103 1.80 -11.27 18.68
C HIS A 103 2.24 -10.88 17.27
N ILE A 104 1.37 -10.22 16.52
CA ILE A 104 1.67 -9.80 15.16
C ILE A 104 2.28 -8.41 15.14
N THR A 105 3.24 -8.18 14.23
CA THR A 105 3.84 -6.87 13.96
C THR A 105 4.01 -6.65 12.46
N VAL A 106 3.84 -5.40 12.01
CA VAL A 106 4.02 -4.99 10.61
C VAL A 106 5.01 -3.83 10.53
N ASN A 107 6.16 -4.01 9.87
CA ASN A 107 7.23 -3.01 9.82
C ASN A 107 7.77 -2.77 8.41
N PHE A 108 8.29 -1.57 8.16
CA PHE A 108 9.07 -1.25 6.97
C PHE A 108 10.57 -1.20 7.31
N THR A 109 11.41 -1.67 6.38
CA THR A 109 12.88 -1.79 6.54
C THR A 109 13.67 -0.52 6.31
N ALA A 110 13.08 0.49 5.68
CA ALA A 110 13.73 1.77 5.36
C ALA A 110 12.69 2.88 5.46
N SER A 111 13.04 4.07 5.93
CA SER A 111 12.12 5.23 5.98
C SER A 111 11.62 5.66 4.57
N PRO A 112 10.42 6.22 4.45
CA PRO A 112 9.89 6.71 3.19
C PRO A 112 10.57 8.05 2.83
N PRO A 113 10.40 8.55 1.59
CA PRO A 113 10.59 9.97 1.33
C PRO A 113 9.79 10.80 2.31
N SER A 114 10.31 11.95 2.71
CA SER A 114 9.62 12.85 3.65
C SER A 114 8.25 13.33 3.16
N CYS A 115 8.00 13.24 1.85
CA CYS A 115 6.72 13.59 1.24
C CYS A 115 5.67 12.47 1.34
N ILE A 116 6.04 11.23 1.72
CA ILE A 116 5.13 10.08 1.80
C ILE A 116 5.08 9.55 3.22
N LYS A 117 3.88 9.31 3.71
CA LYS A 117 3.62 8.77 5.04
C LYS A 117 2.65 7.61 4.92
N VAL A 118 3.07 6.41 5.30
CA VAL A 118 2.17 5.24 5.34
C VAL A 118 1.66 5.07 6.76
N ALA A 119 0.38 4.80 6.96
CA ALA A 119 -0.22 4.49 8.25
C ALA A 119 -0.97 3.15 8.15
N GLY A 120 -1.11 2.47 9.28
CA GLY A 120 -1.81 1.18 9.36
C GLY A 120 -2.74 1.09 10.57
N SER A 121 -3.77 0.25 10.48
CA SER A 121 -4.75 0.06 11.54
C SER A 121 -5.37 -1.33 11.48
N SER A 122 -5.60 -1.94 12.65
CA SER A 122 -6.44 -3.13 12.79
C SER A 122 -7.93 -2.82 12.98
N ALA A 123 -8.30 -1.54 13.15
CA ALA A 123 -9.66 -1.14 13.47
C ALA A 123 -10.53 -0.91 12.23
N SER A 124 -10.05 -0.11 11.28
CA SER A 124 -10.78 0.20 10.04
C SER A 124 -9.90 0.91 9.01
N ARG A 125 -10.36 0.95 7.76
CA ARG A 125 -9.79 1.81 6.70
C ARG A 125 -9.73 3.28 7.11
N ALA A 126 -10.81 3.79 7.70
CA ALA A 126 -10.89 5.20 8.10
C ALA A 126 -9.83 5.55 9.15
N ALA A 127 -9.58 4.62 10.09
CA ALA A 127 -8.52 4.77 11.08
C ALA A 127 -7.12 4.70 10.47
N ALA A 128 -6.91 3.95 9.37
CA ALA A 128 -5.64 3.98 8.64
C ALA A 128 -5.42 5.34 7.94
N CYS A 129 -6.44 5.95 7.35
CA CYS A 129 -6.33 7.27 6.70
C CYS A 129 -5.92 8.41 7.65
N THR A 130 -6.23 8.30 8.94
CA THR A 130 -5.99 9.36 9.95
C THR A 130 -5.03 8.94 11.05
N GLY A 131 -4.52 7.70 10.97
CA GLY A 131 -3.80 7.03 12.03
C GLY A 131 -2.34 7.45 12.17
N THR A 132 -1.68 6.85 13.17
CA THR A 132 -0.25 7.03 13.43
C THR A 132 0.57 6.52 12.25
N ILE A 133 1.52 7.34 11.81
CA ILE A 133 2.37 7.05 10.67
C ILE A 133 3.36 5.94 11.01
N ILE A 134 3.41 4.94 10.13
CA ILE A 134 4.47 3.95 9.97
C ILE A 134 5.66 4.59 9.24
N ASP A 135 6.28 5.57 9.89
CA ASP A 135 7.45 6.32 9.37
C ASP A 135 8.78 5.84 9.98
N THR A 136 8.69 5.07 11.06
CA THR A 136 9.85 4.61 11.80
C THR A 136 10.12 3.14 11.51
N SER A 137 11.38 2.72 11.66
CA SER A 137 11.87 1.35 11.46
C SER A 137 11.18 0.28 12.33
N ALA A 138 10.19 0.65 13.14
CA ALA A 138 9.26 -0.26 13.77
C ALA A 138 7.99 0.51 14.16
N VAL A 139 6.85 0.23 13.51
CA VAL A 139 5.56 0.49 14.14
C VAL A 139 4.98 -0.83 14.54
N THR A 140 5.19 -1.15 15.81
CA THR A 140 4.55 -2.29 16.44
C THR A 140 3.09 -1.98 16.65
N VAL A 141 2.22 -2.53 15.81
CA VAL A 141 0.81 -2.70 16.18
C VAL A 141 0.61 -4.12 16.63
N SER A 142 0.63 -4.24 17.94
CA SER A 142 0.43 -5.46 18.69
C SER A 142 -1.01 -5.95 18.60
N ALA A 143 -1.26 -6.98 17.79
CA ALA A 143 -2.46 -7.80 17.93
C ALA A 143 -2.07 -9.11 18.63
N SER A 144 -2.70 -9.41 19.76
CA SER A 144 -2.67 -10.75 20.35
C SER A 144 -3.75 -11.58 19.67
N LEU A 145 -3.35 -12.53 18.84
CA LEU A 145 -4.24 -13.47 18.16
C LEU A 145 -4.23 -14.79 18.92
N GLN A 146 -5.38 -15.18 19.46
CA GLN A 146 -5.55 -16.55 19.97
C GLN A 146 -5.58 -17.55 18.80
N PRO A 147 -5.38 -18.85 19.06
CA PRO A 147 -5.60 -19.90 18.07
C PRO A 147 -6.93 -19.74 17.34
N SER A 148 -6.90 -19.89 16.01
CA SER A 148 -8.07 -19.76 15.12
C SER A 148 -8.72 -18.37 15.10
N GLN A 149 -8.04 -17.33 15.60
CA GLN A 149 -8.48 -15.95 15.42
C GLN A 149 -7.82 -15.31 14.19
N GLN A 150 -8.53 -14.33 13.64
CA GLN A 150 -8.06 -13.49 12.56
C GLN A 150 -8.15 -12.01 12.93
N VAL A 151 -7.27 -11.21 12.33
CA VAL A 151 -7.34 -9.75 12.35
C VAL A 151 -7.30 -9.20 10.93
N SER A 152 -8.16 -8.22 10.67
CA SER A 152 -8.11 -7.43 9.45
C SER A 152 -7.13 -6.27 9.62
N TRP A 153 -6.26 -6.07 8.63
CA TRP A 153 -5.29 -5.00 8.61
C TRP A 153 -5.54 -4.04 7.47
N TRP A 154 -5.55 -2.75 7.80
CA TRP A 154 -5.82 -1.65 6.90
C TRP A 154 -4.58 -0.79 6.77
N GLU A 155 -4.24 -0.35 5.57
CA GLU A 155 -3.16 0.62 5.34
C GLU A 155 -3.61 1.78 4.46
N ALA A 156 -2.97 2.92 4.62
CA ALA A 156 -3.18 4.07 3.75
C ALA A 156 -1.89 4.89 3.66
N ALA A 157 -1.68 5.53 2.52
CA ALA A 157 -0.60 6.50 2.35
C ALA A 157 -1.13 7.93 2.24
N ASN A 158 -0.39 8.87 2.81
CA ASN A 158 -0.59 10.30 2.71
C ASN A 158 0.62 10.91 1.99
N PHE A 159 0.35 11.66 0.95
CA PHE A 159 1.34 12.33 0.12
C PHE A 159 1.29 13.84 0.39
N THR A 160 2.45 14.45 0.54
CA THR A 160 2.61 15.89 0.85
C THR A 160 3.61 16.49 -0.12
N SER A 161 3.10 16.92 -1.27
CA SER A 161 3.88 17.59 -2.33
C SER A 161 4.99 16.72 -2.92
N CYS A 162 4.70 15.44 -3.14
CA CYS A 162 5.63 14.57 -3.86
C CYS A 162 5.75 14.99 -5.32
N VAL A 163 6.97 14.94 -5.85
CA VAL A 163 7.20 15.22 -7.27
C VAL A 163 6.93 13.98 -8.11
N SER A 164 6.56 14.24 -9.36
CA SER A 164 5.92 13.28 -10.25
C SER A 164 6.82 12.08 -10.60
N SER A 165 8.13 12.13 -10.37
CA SER A 165 9.07 11.04 -10.67
C SER A 165 9.58 10.22 -9.47
N ASP A 166 9.08 10.47 -8.26
CA ASP A 166 9.58 9.75 -7.09
C ASP A 166 8.93 8.37 -6.99
N THR A 167 9.52 7.39 -7.65
CA THR A 167 9.26 5.98 -7.33
C THR A 167 10.16 5.58 -6.18
N THR A 168 9.57 5.22 -5.05
CA THR A 168 10.31 4.63 -3.95
C THR A 168 9.94 3.19 -3.72
N THR A 169 10.97 2.35 -3.65
CA THR A 169 10.84 0.93 -3.39
C THR A 169 11.25 0.64 -1.95
N ARG A 170 10.42 -0.08 -1.22
CA ARG A 170 10.63 -0.42 0.19
C ARG A 170 10.30 -1.89 0.42
N THR A 171 10.78 -2.45 1.51
CA THR A 171 10.40 -3.80 1.93
C THR A 171 9.63 -3.73 3.24
N GLN A 172 8.44 -4.31 3.25
CA GLN A 172 7.59 -4.48 4.41
C GLN A 172 7.61 -5.93 4.87
N TRP A 173 7.63 -6.10 6.19
CA TRP A 173 7.60 -7.39 6.86
C TRP A 173 6.39 -7.45 7.78
N VAL A 174 5.60 -8.51 7.62
CA VAL A 174 4.63 -8.94 8.64
C VAL A 174 5.24 -10.11 9.37
N TYR A 175 5.27 -10.04 10.70
CA TYR A 175 5.85 -11.11 11.50
C TYR A 175 5.10 -11.41 12.80
N GLY A 176 5.14 -12.68 13.19
CA GLY A 176 4.52 -13.19 14.41
C GLY A 176 5.56 -13.48 15.48
N VAL A 177 5.20 -13.37 16.76
CA VAL A 177 6.00 -13.85 17.88
C VAL A 177 5.08 -14.65 18.80
N GLN A 178 5.47 -15.86 19.18
CA GLN A 178 4.70 -16.65 20.15
C GLN A 178 4.76 -15.98 21.53
N THR A 179 3.63 -15.93 22.24
CA THR A 179 3.51 -15.33 23.58
C THR A 179 2.88 -16.27 24.58
#